data_AF-A0A830BX74-F1
#
_entry.id   AF-A0A830BX74-F1
#
_cell.length_a   1.000
_cell.length_b   1.000
_cell.length_c   1.000
_cell.angle_alpha   90.00
_cell.angle_beta   90.00
_cell.angle_gamma   90.00
#
_symmetry.space_group_name_H-M   'P 1'
#
loop_
_entity.id
_entity.type
_entity.pdbx_description
1 polymer ?
#
loop_
_entity_poly.entity_id
_entity_poly.type
_entity_poly.pdbx_seq_one_letter_code
_entity_poly.pdbx_strand_id
1 'polypeptide(L)'
;MMRKSNYFICPSGYEVASPRMVEALYTGCVPVLIKDHYVPPFSDVLNWKAFSVEIPNMKNILMGISSRQYIRMQRRGVTARRHFEVNLRPKRYDVFHMALHSIWLRRLNIRLHGVEDS
;
A
#
# COMPACT_ATOMS: atom_id res chain seq x y z
N MET A 1 3.54 -17.30 15.77
CA MET A 1 4.65 -16.48 16.32
C MET A 1 5.22 -15.61 15.21
N MET A 2 4.88 -14.32 15.16
CA MET A 2 5.63 -13.27 14.42
C MET A 2 5.89 -12.11 15.38
N ARG A 3 6.63 -12.37 16.47
CA ARG A 3 7.01 -11.33 17.44
C ARG A 3 8.44 -10.90 17.14
N LYS A 4 8.62 -9.61 16.83
CA LYS A 4 9.87 -8.80 16.79
C LYS A 4 10.50 -8.44 15.42
N SER A 5 9.81 -8.52 14.29
CA SER A 5 10.33 -7.82 13.09
C SER A 5 9.75 -6.41 13.01
N ASN A 6 10.61 -5.40 12.91
CA ASN A 6 10.16 -4.02 12.71
C ASN A 6 9.63 -3.81 11.28
N TYR A 7 10.22 -4.52 10.32
CA TYR A 7 9.98 -4.38 8.89
C TYR A 7 9.44 -5.69 8.29
N PHE A 8 8.56 -5.59 7.29
CA PHE A 8 8.02 -6.74 6.55
C PHE A 8 8.38 -6.61 5.06
N ILE A 9 9.13 -7.58 4.54
CA ILE A 9 9.58 -7.54 3.15
C ILE A 9 8.43 -7.98 2.23
N CYS A 10 8.06 -7.11 1.30
CA CYS A 10 7.01 -7.30 0.33
C CYS A 10 7.64 -7.36 -1.07
N PRO A 11 8.10 -8.54 -1.54
CA PRO A 11 8.53 -8.69 -2.91
C PRO A 11 7.34 -8.50 -3.84
N SER A 12 7.54 -7.83 -4.98
CA SER A 12 6.59 -7.87 -6.08
C SER A 12 6.40 -9.33 -6.50
N GLY A 13 5.29 -9.93 -6.08
CA GLY A 13 4.95 -11.29 -6.51
C GLY A 13 4.64 -11.32 -8.00
N TYR A 14 4.65 -12.52 -8.57
CA TYR A 14 4.16 -12.77 -9.94
C TYR A 14 2.65 -12.47 -10.09
N GLU A 15 1.90 -12.53 -8.98
CA GLU A 15 0.47 -12.25 -8.94
C GLU A 15 0.19 -10.74 -8.74
N VAL A 16 -0.76 -10.24 -9.53
CA VAL A 16 -1.17 -8.81 -9.62
C VAL A 16 -1.62 -8.22 -8.26
N ALA A 17 -2.02 -9.06 -7.30
CA ALA A 17 -2.51 -8.63 -5.99
C ALA A 17 -1.96 -9.50 -4.85
N SER A 18 -0.65 -9.47 -4.61
CA SER A 18 -0.09 -10.14 -3.44
C SER A 18 -0.63 -9.50 -2.14
N PRO A 19 -1.20 -10.29 -1.21
CA PRO A 19 -1.73 -9.76 0.05
C PRO A 19 -0.63 -9.30 1.01
N ARG A 20 0.65 -9.54 0.71
CA ARG A 20 1.81 -9.30 1.59
C ARG A 20 1.89 -7.87 2.15
N MET A 21 1.59 -6.86 1.33
CA MET A 21 1.57 -5.47 1.82
C MET A 21 0.47 -5.25 2.84
N VAL A 22 -0.69 -5.85 2.61
CA VAL A 22 -1.84 -5.76 3.51
C VAL A 22 -1.56 -6.56 4.78
N GLU A 23 -0.97 -7.76 4.68
CA GLU A 23 -0.51 -8.57 5.82
C GLU A 23 0.51 -7.82 6.70
N ALA A 24 1.44 -7.08 6.09
CA ALA A 24 2.37 -6.21 6.82
C ALA A 24 1.62 -5.16 7.67
N LEU A 25 0.56 -4.55 7.12
CA LEU A 25 -0.29 -3.63 7.87
C LEU A 25 -1.09 -4.33 8.98
N TYR A 26 -1.58 -5.56 8.74
CA TYR A 26 -2.28 -6.35 9.75
C TYR A 26 -1.38 -6.75 10.92
N THR A 27 -0.11 -7.04 10.65
CA THR A 27 0.90 -7.35 11.67
C THR A 27 1.46 -6.11 12.37
N GLY A 28 1.15 -4.91 11.88
CA GLY A 28 1.65 -3.65 12.44
C GLY A 28 3.12 -3.39 12.13
N CYS A 29 3.68 -4.07 11.13
CA CYS A 29 5.04 -3.87 10.64
C CYS A 29 5.07 -2.76 9.57
N VAL A 30 6.22 -2.11 9.39
CA VAL A 30 6.41 -1.18 8.26
C VAL A 30 6.68 -2.01 6.99
N PRO A 31 5.86 -1.89 5.93
CA PRO A 31 6.08 -2.62 4.68
C PRO A 31 7.34 -2.10 3.98
N VAL A 32 8.16 -3.01 3.48
CA VAL A 32 9.32 -2.75 2.64
C VAL A 32 9.03 -3.29 1.25
N LEU A 33 8.81 -2.39 0.29
CA LEU A 33 8.42 -2.70 -1.07
C LEU A 33 9.67 -2.91 -1.94
N ILE A 34 9.84 -4.11 -2.48
CA ILE A 34 10.84 -4.41 -3.50
C ILE A 34 10.13 -4.28 -4.85
N LYS A 35 10.60 -3.36 -5.70
CA LYS A 35 9.82 -2.83 -6.81
C LYS A 35 10.57 -3.02 -8.12
N ASP A 36 10.07 -3.91 -8.97
CA ASP A 36 10.38 -3.90 -10.40
C ASP A 36 9.28 -3.13 -11.15
N HIS A 37 7.99 -3.49 -10.99
CA HIS A 37 6.87 -2.79 -11.66
C HIS A 37 5.54 -2.77 -10.87
N TYR A 38 5.59 -2.96 -9.54
CA TYR A 38 4.36 -3.09 -8.74
C TYR A 38 3.83 -1.74 -8.23
N VAL A 39 2.57 -1.43 -8.53
CA VAL A 39 1.86 -0.25 -8.01
C VAL A 39 1.00 -0.67 -6.81
N PRO A 40 1.25 -0.13 -5.60
CA PRO A 40 0.46 -0.47 -4.43
C PRO A 40 -1.04 -0.15 -4.59
N PRO A 41 -1.94 -0.93 -3.98
CA PRO A 41 -3.37 -0.67 -4.05
C PRO A 41 -3.72 0.69 -3.46
N PHE A 42 -4.71 1.34 -4.07
CA PHE A 42 -5.18 2.69 -3.70
C PHE A 42 -4.09 3.77 -3.69
N SER A 43 -3.02 3.64 -4.51
CA SER A 43 -1.96 4.67 -4.59
C SER A 43 -2.46 6.06 -5.03
N ASP A 44 -3.63 6.12 -5.65
CA ASP A 44 -4.35 7.35 -6.00
C ASP A 44 -5.03 8.04 -4.82
N VAL A 45 -5.19 7.34 -3.68
CA VAL A 45 -5.82 7.87 -2.45
C VAL A 45 -4.82 7.89 -1.28
N LEU A 46 -3.97 6.87 -1.18
CA LEU A 46 -3.04 6.66 -0.08
C LEU A 46 -1.62 7.04 -0.49
N ASN A 47 -0.98 7.90 0.30
CA ASN A 47 0.44 8.17 0.17
C ASN A 47 1.27 7.06 0.83
N TRP A 48 1.59 6.01 0.08
CA TRP A 48 2.38 4.87 0.56
C TRP A 48 3.74 5.27 1.12
N LYS A 49 4.42 6.28 0.54
CA LYS A 49 5.71 6.80 1.04
C LYS A 49 5.64 7.32 2.49
N ALA A 50 4.44 7.59 3.01
CA ALA A 50 4.24 8.05 4.37
C ALA A 50 4.34 6.93 5.42
N PHE A 51 4.19 5.66 5.02
CA PHE A 51 4.12 4.50 5.92
C PHE A 51 4.79 3.23 5.40
N SER A 52 5.37 3.23 4.20
CA SER A 52 6.20 2.14 3.65
C SER A 52 7.57 2.66 3.22
N VAL A 53 8.50 1.74 3.01
CA VAL A 53 9.83 2.04 2.47
C VAL A 53 9.95 1.36 1.09
N GLU A 54 10.29 2.13 0.05
CA GLU A 54 10.60 1.60 -1.28
C GLU A 54 12.12 1.52 -1.43
N ILE A 55 12.64 0.36 -1.83
CA ILE A 55 14.10 0.15 -1.81
C ILE A 55 14.60 -0.66 -3.01
N PRO A 56 15.60 -0.16 -3.76
CA PRO A 56 16.45 -0.98 -4.62
C PRO A 56 17.62 -1.66 -3.85
N ASN A 57 18.09 -1.11 -2.72
CA ASN A 57 19.19 -1.67 -1.89
C ASN A 57 18.88 -1.70 -0.36
N MET A 58 18.49 -2.87 0.15
CA MET A 58 17.72 -3.05 1.40
C MET A 58 18.47 -2.68 2.69
N LYS A 59 19.77 -2.96 2.80
CA LYS A 59 20.50 -2.89 4.07
C LYS A 59 20.74 -1.46 4.55
N ASN A 60 21.26 -0.60 3.69
CA ASN A 60 21.69 0.75 4.07
C ASN A 60 20.50 1.66 4.42
N ILE A 61 19.39 1.53 3.68
CA ILE A 61 18.21 2.36 3.88
C ILE A 61 17.50 1.99 5.19
N LEU A 62 17.37 0.70 5.50
CA LEU A 62 16.70 0.27 6.73
C LEU A 62 17.50 0.67 7.99
N MET A 63 18.84 0.66 7.93
CA MET A 63 19.70 1.13 9.02
C MET A 63 19.71 2.66 9.15
N GLY A 64 19.46 3.42 8.07
CA GLY A 64 19.40 4.88 8.08
C GLY A 64 18.11 5.46 8.67
N ILE A 65 17.08 4.64 8.89
CA ILE A 65 15.79 5.10 9.44
C ILE A 65 15.91 5.21 10.96
N SER A 66 15.76 6.44 11.48
CA SER A 66 15.69 6.67 12.92
C SER A 66 14.48 5.99 13.55
N SER A 67 14.59 5.60 14.83
CA SER A 67 13.48 4.99 15.58
C SER A 67 12.23 5.89 15.63
N ARG A 68 12.41 7.22 15.69
CA ARG A 68 11.31 8.18 15.64
C ARG A 68 10.58 8.14 14.30
N GLN A 69 11.34 8.08 13.19
CA GLN A 69 10.76 7.94 11.86
C GLN A 69 10.02 6.61 11.71
N TYR A 70 10.62 5.52 12.20
CA TYR A 70 10.00 4.19 12.22
C TYR A 70 8.63 4.20 12.92
N ILE A 71 8.56 4.70 14.16
CA ILE A 71 7.32 4.76 14.94
C ILE A 71 6.25 5.59 14.20
N ARG A 72 6.66 6.68 13.55
CA ARG A 72 5.74 7.51 12.76
C ARG A 72 5.17 6.75 11.56
N MET A 73 6.00 6.02 10.82
CA MET A 73 5.55 5.19 9.69
C MET A 73 4.63 4.07 10.17
N GLN A 74 5.01 3.39 11.25
CA GLN A 74 4.22 2.31 11.85
C GLN A 74 2.81 2.76 12.23
N ARG A 75 2.68 3.87 12.96
CA ARG A 75 1.37 4.42 13.37
C ARG A 75 0.49 4.77 12.17
N ARG A 76 1.09 5.34 11.12
CA ARG A 76 0.38 5.64 9.87
C ARG A 76 -0.05 4.37 9.15
N GLY A 77 0.79 3.34 9.10
CA GLY A 77 0.45 2.04 8.52
C GLY A 77 -0.70 1.35 9.25
N VAL A 78 -0.65 1.34 10.59
CA VAL A 78 -1.75 0.80 11.42
C VAL A 78 -3.05 1.57 11.18
N THR A 79 -2.99 2.89 11.01
CA THR A 79 -4.17 3.70 10.67
C THR A 79 -4.68 3.38 9.26
N ALA A 80 -3.77 3.16 8.31
CA ALA A 80 -4.11 2.85 6.92
C ALA A 80 -4.73 1.45 6.78
N ARG A 81 -4.45 0.51 7.70
CA ARG A 81 -5.00 -0.85 7.73
C ARG A 81 -6.51 -0.90 7.53
N ARG A 82 -7.27 0.00 8.14
CA ARG A 82 -8.75 0.05 8.04
C ARG A 82 -9.26 0.15 6.59
N HIS A 83 -8.45 0.73 5.70
CA HIS A 83 -8.75 0.89 4.28
C HIS A 83 -8.66 -0.42 3.48
N PHE A 84 -8.17 -1.48 4.12
CA PHE A 84 -8.03 -2.82 3.56
C PHE A 84 -8.90 -3.86 4.30
N GLU A 85 -9.77 -3.42 5.21
CA GLU A 85 -10.67 -4.30 5.96
C GLU A 85 -11.95 -4.58 5.16
N VAL A 86 -12.26 -5.86 4.97
CA VAL A 86 -13.53 -6.32 4.40
C VAL A 86 -14.56 -6.42 5.52
N ASN A 87 -15.69 -5.72 5.38
CA ASN A 87 -16.78 -5.75 6.34
C ASN A 87 -18.05 -6.30 5.69
N LEU A 88 -18.89 -7.04 6.44
CA LEU A 88 -20.21 -7.54 5.98
C LEU A 88 -21.14 -6.40 5.55
N ARG A 89 -21.17 -5.32 6.33
CA ARG A 89 -21.82 -4.06 5.97
C ARG A 89 -20.73 -3.03 5.70
N PRO A 90 -20.73 -2.34 4.54
CA PRO A 90 -19.72 -1.37 4.23
C PRO A 90 -19.60 -0.31 5.34
N LYS A 91 -18.38 -0.11 5.84
CA LYS A 91 -18.05 0.92 6.83
C LYS A 91 -17.32 2.07 6.15
N ARG A 92 -17.49 3.28 6.66
CA ARG A 92 -16.83 4.46 6.10
C ARG A 92 -15.32 4.24 5.98
N TYR A 93 -14.80 4.46 4.77
CA TYR A 93 -13.39 4.28 4.41
C TYR A 93 -12.85 2.85 4.43
N ASP A 94 -13.70 1.84 4.47
CA ASP A 94 -13.27 0.45 4.28
C ASP A 94 -12.85 0.16 2.82
N VAL A 95 -12.40 -1.06 2.56
CA VAL A 95 -11.90 -1.46 1.24
C VAL A 95 -12.95 -1.26 0.13
N PHE A 96 -14.23 -1.42 0.44
CA PHE A 96 -15.32 -1.20 -0.51
C PHE A 96 -15.41 0.28 -0.92
N HIS A 97 -15.45 1.19 0.05
CA HIS A 97 -15.48 2.63 -0.25
C HIS A 97 -14.19 3.11 -0.91
N MET A 98 -13.04 2.57 -0.51
CA MET A 98 -11.74 2.90 -1.11
C MET A 98 -11.69 2.48 -2.57
N ALA A 99 -12.22 1.30 -2.91
CA ALA A 99 -12.32 0.83 -4.29
C ALA A 99 -13.23 1.72 -5.13
N LEU A 100 -14.43 2.05 -4.63
CA LEU A 100 -15.35 2.95 -5.34
C LEU A 100 -14.73 4.34 -5.57
N HIS A 101 -14.10 4.90 -4.55
CA HIS A 101 -13.43 6.20 -4.65
C HIS A 101 -12.27 6.16 -5.64
N SER A 102 -11.48 5.08 -5.62
CA SER A 102 -10.36 4.90 -6.55
C SER A 102 -10.82 4.78 -8.00
N ILE A 103 -11.89 4.01 -8.25
CA ILE A 103 -12.51 3.90 -9.58
C ILE A 103 -13.04 5.27 -10.03
N TRP A 104 -13.70 6.01 -9.15
CA TRP A 104 -14.22 7.34 -9.45
C TRP A 104 -13.12 8.33 -9.82
N LEU A 105 -12.01 8.37 -9.06
CA LEU A 105 -10.85 9.19 -9.40
C LEU A 105 -10.23 8.80 -10.75
N ARG A 106 -10.14 7.50 -11.05
CA ARG A 106 -9.60 7.00 -12.32
C ARG A 106 -10.51 7.24 -13.51
N ARG A 107 -11.84 7.33 -13.32
CA ARG A 107 -12.78 7.68 -14.40
C ARG A 107 -12.47 9.04 -15.02
N LEU A 108 -11.92 9.98 -14.25
CA LEU A 108 -11.45 11.28 -14.76
C LEU A 108 -10.20 11.17 -15.65
N ASN A 109 -9.49 10.03 -15.60
CA ASN A 109 -8.31 9.74 -16.42
C ASN A 109 -8.61 8.89 -17.67
N ILE A 110 -9.88 8.57 -17.96
CA ILE A 110 -10.24 7.88 -19.20
C ILE A 110 -10.23 8.91 -20.34
N ARG A 111 -9.08 9.09 -20.98
CA ARG A 111 -9.08 9.54 -22.38
C ARG A 111 -9.62 8.38 -23.19
N LEU A 112 -10.89 8.45 -23.56
CA LEU A 112 -11.40 7.63 -24.66
C LEU A 112 -10.59 8.08 -25.88
N HIS A 113 -9.57 7.31 -26.28
CA HIS A 113 -9.13 7.35 -27.66
C HIS A 113 -10.31 6.78 -28.46
N GLY A 114 -11.26 7.66 -28.76
CA GLY A 114 -12.25 7.41 -29.79
C GLY A 114 -11.48 7.13 -31.06
N VAL A 115 -11.75 5.97 -31.63
CA VAL A 115 -12.08 5.80 -33.05
C VAL A 115 -11.52 6.95 -33.89
N GLU A 116 -10.38 6.73 -34.54
CA GLU A 116 -10.07 7.54 -35.71
C GLU A 116 -11.20 7.30 -36.72
N ASP A 117 -11.98 8.37 -36.93
CA ASP A 117 -12.94 8.50 -38.00
C ASP A 117 -12.22 8.40 -39.36
N SER A 118 -12.80 7.58 -40.26
CA SER A 118 -12.53 7.44 -41.71
C SER A 118 -11.63 6.29 -42.16
#